data_AF-A0A954A527-F1
#
_entry.id   AF-A0A954A527-F1
#
_cell.length_a   1.000
_cell.length_b   1.000
_cell.length_c   1.000
_cell.angle_alpha   90.00
_cell.angle_beta   90.00
_cell.angle_gamma   90.00
#
_symmetry.space_group_name_H-M   'P 1'
#
loop_
_entity.id
_entity.type
_entity.pdbx_description
1 polymer ?
#
loop_
_entity_poly.entity_id
_entity_poly.type
_entity_poly.pdbx_seq_one_letter_code
_entity_poly.pdbx_strand_id
1 'polypeptide(L)'
;MRPFWLATALCTALLGCTSADRRSTDALLPCCALHLAEMPPTWRPTPAELARSSDRPWTRAEAADARRAVERGFDEMVAWLAAHPRETEALGNDAVEAVLDVSYAAGHMPELRRRAREVARRLLEPLVARLLAPGANAQDDADFATLLPLAVYAHQLFGHTDPRSIALVRRSNAALAASGSLAAALDCDPNAVLENPRAANDDVYDLVMWAISLTEAQVVPGLSLPFGSRALMPRLWRYLARYPLIGAREYAEGANDETFYDTAYLATHIGYIPTGYGRHALHVADAPWLYRFLRENFYPVLAMGELDLLAEFVDLLRQYGCDETNDRQVRDGSRYLLRVFHAAGQSFMAHRESYETGAVEPYDLIHKAWTGIAGLRTREVESPGPGTYGSVFRR
;
A
#
# COMPACT_ATOMS: atom_id res chain seq x y z
N MET A 1 -49.78 -43.72 -44.07
CA MET A 1 -48.97 -44.89 -44.47
C MET A 1 -47.87 -45.13 -43.44
N ARG A 2 -48.01 -46.20 -42.65
CA ARG A 2 -46.95 -46.95 -41.97
C ARG A 2 -46.73 -48.24 -42.81
N PRO A 3 -45.56 -48.94 -42.83
CA PRO A 3 -45.12 -49.74 -41.67
C PRO A 3 -43.58 -49.89 -41.45
N PHE A 4 -43.13 -50.00 -40.17
CA PHE A 4 -42.49 -51.16 -39.47
C PHE A 4 -40.96 -51.28 -39.68
N TRP A 5 -40.10 -51.48 -38.65
CA TRP A 5 -39.99 -52.50 -37.58
C TRP A 5 -39.38 -51.89 -36.26
N LEU A 6 -39.79 -52.17 -34.99
CA LEU A 6 -39.56 -53.33 -34.05
C LEU A 6 -38.07 -53.74 -33.92
N ALA A 7 -37.41 -53.97 -32.76
CA ALA A 7 -37.66 -54.06 -31.30
C ALA A 7 -36.26 -53.84 -30.61
N THR A 8 -36.01 -53.60 -29.31
CA THR A 8 -36.36 -54.34 -28.08
C THR A 8 -35.86 -53.53 -26.86
N ALA A 9 -36.55 -53.63 -25.72
CA ALA A 9 -36.26 -52.97 -24.46
C ALA A 9 -35.16 -53.65 -23.61
N LEU A 10 -34.45 -52.88 -22.77
CA LEU A 10 -34.05 -53.33 -21.43
C LEU A 10 -33.83 -52.13 -20.49
N CYS A 11 -34.53 -52.15 -19.34
CA CYS A 11 -34.38 -51.22 -18.23
C CYS A 11 -33.08 -51.46 -17.47
N THR A 12 -32.35 -50.39 -17.12
CA THR A 12 -31.69 -50.29 -15.81
C THR A 12 -31.54 -48.82 -15.43
N ALA A 13 -32.18 -48.44 -14.33
CA ALA A 13 -32.00 -47.14 -13.70
C ALA A 13 -30.69 -47.15 -12.91
N LEU A 14 -29.80 -46.19 -13.16
CA LEU A 14 -28.79 -45.76 -12.19
C LEU A 14 -28.59 -44.24 -12.29
N LEU A 15 -28.97 -43.62 -11.18
CA LEU A 15 -28.68 -42.30 -10.66
C LEU A 15 -27.39 -41.63 -11.16
N GLY A 16 -27.52 -40.33 -11.48
CA GLY A 16 -26.61 -39.29 -10.98
C GLY A 16 -25.21 -39.24 -11.59
N CYS A 17 -25.06 -38.47 -12.67
CA CYS A 17 -23.81 -37.73 -12.91
C CYS A 17 -24.16 -36.24 -12.92
N THR A 18 -24.14 -35.68 -11.73
CA THR A 18 -24.10 -34.24 -11.50
C THR A 18 -22.93 -33.65 -12.29
N SER A 19 -23.23 -32.53 -12.96
CA SER A 19 -22.27 -31.53 -13.42
C SER A 19 -21.02 -31.49 -12.55
N ALA A 20 -19.86 -31.74 -13.18
CA ALA A 20 -18.56 -31.56 -12.56
C ALA A 20 -18.46 -30.15 -11.97
N ASP A 21 -18.62 -30.10 -10.65
CA ASP A 21 -18.44 -28.94 -9.80
C ASP A 21 -16.96 -28.54 -9.95
N ARG A 22 -16.66 -27.45 -10.67
CA ARG A 22 -15.36 -26.76 -10.60
C ARG A 22 -15.24 -26.09 -9.23
N ARG A 23 -15.28 -26.87 -8.15
CA ARG A 23 -14.66 -26.45 -6.89
C ARG A 23 -13.18 -26.68 -7.08
N SER A 24 -12.52 -25.64 -7.56
CA SER A 24 -11.07 -25.49 -7.50
C SER A 24 -10.62 -25.96 -6.13
N THR A 25 -9.69 -26.91 -6.12
CA THR A 25 -8.86 -27.23 -4.97
C THR A 25 -7.98 -26.02 -4.67
N ASP A 26 -8.58 -24.94 -4.19
CA ASP A 26 -7.89 -23.90 -3.44
C ASP A 26 -7.53 -24.54 -2.09
N ALA A 27 -6.53 -25.40 -2.11
CA ALA A 27 -5.77 -25.69 -0.90
C ALA A 27 -5.40 -24.32 -0.33
N LEU A 28 -5.80 -24.06 0.92
CA LEU A 28 -5.55 -22.80 1.62
C LEU A 28 -4.08 -22.42 1.39
N LEU A 29 -3.84 -21.39 0.57
CA LEU A 29 -2.48 -20.95 0.28
C LEU A 29 -1.80 -20.68 1.62
N PRO A 30 -0.57 -21.21 1.86
CA PRO A 30 0.10 -20.98 3.13
C PRO A 30 0.26 -19.48 3.31
N CYS A 31 -0.21 -18.95 4.44
CA CYS A 31 -0.16 -17.51 4.70
C CYS A 31 1.29 -17.04 4.89
N CYS A 32 2.14 -17.88 5.48
CA CYS A 32 3.58 -17.68 5.61
C CYS A 32 4.30 -19.00 5.36
N ALA A 33 5.46 -18.97 4.69
CA ALA A 33 6.22 -20.17 4.33
C ALA A 33 7.70 -19.97 4.66
N LEU A 34 8.18 -20.69 5.67
CA LEU A 34 9.57 -20.58 6.13
C LEU A 34 10.52 -21.45 5.31
N HIS A 35 10.08 -22.64 4.92
CA HIS A 35 10.92 -23.58 4.18
C HIS A 35 10.59 -23.54 2.69
N LEU A 36 11.61 -23.54 1.82
CA LEU A 36 11.41 -23.55 0.36
C LEU A 36 10.56 -24.73 -0.12
N ALA A 37 10.62 -25.87 0.59
CA ALA A 37 9.81 -27.05 0.29
C ALA A 37 8.30 -26.83 0.53
N GLU A 38 7.94 -25.93 1.45
CA GLU A 38 6.55 -25.57 1.79
C GLU A 38 5.98 -24.53 0.83
N MET A 39 6.86 -23.79 0.13
CA MET A 39 6.44 -22.83 -0.88
C MET A 39 5.87 -23.55 -2.11
N PRO A 40 4.74 -23.06 -2.67
CA PRO A 40 4.32 -23.38 -4.03
C PRO A 40 5.46 -23.19 -5.03
N PRO A 41 5.60 -24.04 -6.07
CA PRO A 41 6.67 -23.93 -7.05
C PRO A 41 6.80 -22.55 -7.71
N THR A 42 5.69 -21.84 -7.91
CA THR A 42 5.69 -20.50 -8.51
C THR A 42 6.27 -19.41 -7.60
N TRP A 43 6.33 -19.65 -6.29
CA TRP A 43 6.89 -18.70 -5.30
C TRP A 43 8.38 -18.92 -5.06
N ARG A 44 8.92 -20.07 -5.49
CA ARG A 44 10.30 -20.46 -5.19
C ARG A 44 11.27 -19.62 -6.01
N PRO A 45 12.42 -19.23 -5.41
CA PRO A 45 13.47 -18.56 -6.14
C PRO A 45 14.11 -19.53 -7.14
N THR A 46 14.58 -18.97 -8.25
CA THR A 46 15.56 -19.61 -9.13
C THR A 46 16.89 -19.81 -8.40
N PRO A 47 17.78 -20.70 -8.89
CA PRO A 47 19.11 -20.86 -8.32
C PRO A 47 19.93 -19.56 -8.25
N ALA A 48 19.75 -18.66 -9.23
CA ALA A 48 20.44 -17.38 -9.28
C ALA A 48 19.95 -16.41 -8.19
N GLU A 49 18.64 -16.34 -7.97
CA GLU A 49 18.03 -15.55 -6.89
C GLU A 49 18.44 -16.11 -5.52
N LEU A 50 18.42 -17.44 -5.36
CA LEU A 50 18.76 -18.10 -4.10
C LEU A 50 20.22 -17.87 -3.69
N ALA A 51 21.14 -17.72 -4.65
CA ALA A 51 22.55 -17.44 -4.37
C ALA A 51 22.79 -16.12 -3.62
N ARG A 52 21.82 -15.19 -3.66
CA ARG A 52 21.85 -13.91 -2.93
C ARG A 52 21.18 -13.99 -1.54
N SER A 53 20.59 -15.14 -1.20
CA SER A 53 19.85 -15.37 0.04
C SER A 53 20.61 -16.28 1.01
N SER A 54 20.24 -16.22 2.30
CA SER A 54 20.90 -16.99 3.37
C SER A 54 19.90 -17.91 4.05
N ASP A 55 20.13 -19.23 4.06
CA ASP A 55 19.29 -20.22 4.77
C ASP A 55 19.25 -20.04 6.30
N ARG A 56 20.28 -19.38 6.86
CA ARG A 56 20.41 -19.15 8.31
C ARG A 56 19.14 -18.55 8.93
N PRO A 57 18.72 -19.00 10.13
CA PRO A 57 17.65 -18.39 10.91
C PRO A 57 17.86 -16.88 11.11
N TRP A 58 16.77 -16.14 11.29
CA TRP A 58 16.82 -14.76 11.74
C TRP A 58 17.29 -14.69 13.19
N THR A 59 18.26 -13.83 13.48
CA THR A 59 18.94 -13.75 14.77
C THR A 59 18.48 -12.55 15.59
N ARG A 60 18.70 -12.60 16.90
CA ARG A 60 18.48 -11.44 17.78
C ARG A 60 19.34 -10.23 17.40
N ALA A 61 20.53 -10.47 16.87
CA ALA A 61 21.42 -9.40 16.41
C ALA A 61 20.83 -8.69 15.17
N GLU A 62 20.32 -9.45 14.20
CA GLU A 62 19.63 -8.91 13.03
C GLU A 62 18.35 -8.15 13.42
N ALA A 63 17.56 -8.67 14.37
CA ALA A 63 16.39 -7.95 14.89
C ALA A 63 16.76 -6.61 15.55
N ALA A 64 17.84 -6.58 16.34
CA ALA A 64 18.34 -5.35 16.95
C ALA A 64 18.91 -4.37 15.91
N ASP A 65 19.45 -4.88 14.82
CA ASP A 65 19.97 -4.08 13.70
C ASP A 65 18.86 -3.45 12.88
N ALA A 66 17.82 -4.23 12.54
CA ALA A 66 16.62 -3.72 11.87
C ALA A 66 15.96 -2.60 12.69
N ARG A 67 15.87 -2.77 14.01
CA ARG A 67 15.37 -1.71 14.90
C ARG A 67 16.23 -0.45 14.85
N ARG A 68 17.56 -0.58 14.87
CA ARG A 68 18.46 0.58 14.72
C ARG A 68 18.30 1.25 13.37
N ALA A 69 18.19 0.49 12.29
CA ALA A 69 17.99 1.02 10.94
C ALA A 69 16.70 1.83 10.85
N VAL A 70 15.61 1.33 11.43
CA VAL A 70 14.32 2.06 11.56
C VAL A 70 14.47 3.36 12.35
N GLU A 71 15.08 3.30 13.54
CA GLU A 71 15.29 4.49 14.38
C GLU A 71 16.18 5.52 13.67
N ARG A 72 17.25 5.08 13.02
CA ARG A 72 18.18 5.93 12.28
C ARG A 72 17.54 6.53 11.02
N GLY A 73 16.81 5.74 10.25
CA GLY A 73 16.05 6.18 9.07
C GLY A 73 15.06 7.28 9.43
N PHE A 74 14.36 7.12 10.57
CA PHE A 74 13.47 8.17 11.06
C PHE A 74 14.25 9.42 11.48
N ASP A 75 15.34 9.26 12.23
CA ASP A 75 16.16 10.39 12.69
C ASP A 75 16.75 11.21 11.53
N GLU A 76 17.23 10.57 10.47
CA GLU A 76 17.77 11.26 9.29
C GLU A 76 16.68 12.00 8.51
N MET A 77 15.50 11.39 8.32
CA MET A 77 14.36 12.03 7.67
C MET A 77 13.94 13.30 8.43
N VAL A 78 13.81 13.20 9.76
CA VAL A 78 13.47 14.36 10.61
C VAL A 78 14.54 15.45 10.55
N ALA A 79 15.81 15.06 10.60
CA ALA A 79 16.93 16.00 10.53
C ALA A 79 16.97 16.73 9.18
N TRP A 80 16.73 16.01 8.08
CA TRP A 80 16.70 16.57 6.74
C TRP A 80 15.54 17.56 6.58
N LEU A 81 14.31 17.18 6.96
CA LEU A 81 13.14 18.05 6.89
C LEU A 81 13.34 19.35 7.69
N ALA A 82 13.95 19.26 8.87
CA ALA A 82 14.25 20.42 9.71
C ALA A 82 15.33 21.34 9.11
N ALA A 83 16.31 20.77 8.39
CA ALA A 83 17.39 21.52 7.75
C ALA A 83 16.98 22.18 6.42
N HIS A 84 15.90 21.69 5.78
CA HIS A 84 15.45 22.11 4.45
C HIS A 84 14.01 22.62 4.50
N PRO A 85 13.73 23.76 5.18
CA PRO A 85 12.37 24.21 5.41
C PRO A 85 11.61 24.60 4.13
N ARG A 86 12.31 25.02 3.06
CA ARG A 86 11.68 25.38 1.78
C ARG A 86 11.21 24.15 1.02
N GLU A 87 12.07 23.14 0.97
CA GLU A 87 11.80 21.85 0.35
C GLU A 87 10.72 21.11 1.14
N THR A 88 10.78 21.16 2.47
CA THR A 88 9.71 20.65 3.36
C THR A 88 8.37 21.35 3.11
N GLU A 89 8.36 22.66 2.87
CA GLU A 89 7.13 23.37 2.52
C GLU A 89 6.60 22.93 1.14
N ALA A 90 7.49 22.74 0.16
CA ALA A 90 7.13 22.27 -1.18
C ALA A 90 6.56 20.85 -1.19
N LEU A 91 7.06 19.96 -0.32
CA LEU A 91 6.54 18.61 -0.12
C LEU A 91 5.12 18.60 0.48
N GLY A 92 4.69 19.67 1.14
CA GLY A 92 3.32 19.81 1.62
C GLY A 92 2.84 18.65 2.51
N ASN A 93 1.76 18.00 2.11
CA ASN A 93 1.15 16.87 2.83
C ASN A 93 2.06 15.64 2.87
N ASP A 94 2.91 15.42 1.86
CA ASP A 94 3.77 14.23 1.79
C ASP A 94 4.81 14.22 2.92
N ALA A 95 5.33 15.39 3.29
CA ALA A 95 6.22 15.51 4.45
C ALA A 95 5.52 15.15 5.77
N VAL A 96 4.21 15.43 5.88
CA VAL A 96 3.41 15.06 7.06
C VAL A 96 3.14 13.56 7.05
N GLU A 97 2.74 13.01 5.90
CA GLU A 97 2.41 11.60 5.72
C GLU A 97 3.60 10.69 5.99
N ALA A 98 4.75 10.96 5.35
CA ALA A 98 5.97 10.16 5.51
C ALA A 98 6.37 9.99 6.97
N VAL A 99 6.19 11.03 7.78
CA VAL A 99 6.48 11.00 9.22
C VAL A 99 5.35 10.36 10.01
N LEU A 100 4.09 10.63 9.68
CA LEU A 100 2.92 10.11 10.39
C LEU A 100 2.82 8.59 10.26
N ASP A 101 3.15 8.05 9.09
CA ASP A 101 3.05 6.63 8.77
C ASP A 101 4.08 5.78 9.53
N VAL A 102 5.21 6.37 9.92
CA VAL A 102 6.16 5.77 10.86
C VAL A 102 5.51 5.45 12.21
N SER A 103 4.41 6.12 12.55
CA SER A 103 3.63 5.85 13.77
C SER A 103 2.61 4.70 13.65
N TYR A 104 2.24 4.29 12.44
CA TYR A 104 1.25 3.22 12.23
C TYR A 104 1.82 1.84 12.55
N ALA A 105 1.00 0.98 13.14
CA ALA A 105 1.37 -0.39 13.54
C ALA A 105 2.67 -0.49 14.38
N ALA A 106 3.05 0.61 15.06
CA ALA A 106 4.29 0.75 15.82
C ALA A 106 4.07 0.64 17.35
N GLY A 107 3.06 -0.12 17.80
CA GLY A 107 2.71 -0.27 19.23
C GLY A 107 3.87 -0.74 20.10
N HIS A 108 4.64 -1.70 19.61
CA HIS A 108 5.86 -2.25 20.19
C HIS A 108 7.06 -1.27 20.20
N MET A 109 6.96 -0.10 19.54
CA MET A 109 7.95 1.00 19.56
C MET A 109 7.30 2.31 20.03
N PRO A 110 6.82 2.39 21.29
CA PRO A 110 6.01 3.51 21.76
C PRO A 110 6.71 4.87 21.68
N GLU A 111 8.03 4.91 21.88
CA GLU A 111 8.80 6.15 21.76
C GLU A 111 8.93 6.62 20.31
N LEU A 112 9.19 5.72 19.36
CA LEU A 112 9.18 6.05 17.93
C LEU A 112 7.81 6.58 17.50
N ARG A 113 6.74 5.87 17.89
CA ARG A 113 5.36 6.26 17.61
C ARG A 113 5.04 7.66 18.14
N ARG A 114 5.44 7.95 19.39
CA ARG A 114 5.25 9.27 20.02
C ARG A 114 6.01 10.36 19.25
N ARG A 115 7.29 10.14 18.96
CA ARG A 115 8.15 11.09 18.24
C ARG A 115 7.64 11.37 16.82
N ALA A 116 7.27 10.33 16.08
CA ALA A 116 6.66 10.43 14.75
C ALA A 116 5.43 11.33 14.75
N ARG A 117 4.46 11.07 15.64
CA ARG A 117 3.25 11.91 15.75
C ARG A 117 3.56 13.35 16.16
N GLU A 118 4.55 13.55 17.03
CA GLU A 118 4.96 14.88 17.46
C GLU A 118 5.60 15.69 16.32
N VAL A 119 6.46 15.06 15.52
CA VAL A 119 7.06 15.69 14.32
C VAL A 119 5.98 15.97 13.28
N ALA A 120 5.13 14.99 12.95
CA ALA A 120 4.05 15.16 11.97
C ALA A 120 3.13 16.33 12.36
N ARG A 121 2.80 16.45 13.66
CA ARG A 121 2.05 17.60 14.20
C ARG A 121 2.74 18.93 13.95
N ARG A 122 4.06 19.02 14.19
CA ARG A 122 4.83 20.25 13.95
C ARG A 122 4.93 20.61 12.47
N LEU A 123 4.98 19.62 11.58
CA LEU A 123 4.98 19.84 10.13
C LEU A 123 3.60 20.30 9.64
N LEU A 124 2.52 19.75 10.21
CA LEU A 124 1.16 20.10 9.85
C LEU A 124 0.77 21.53 10.30
N GLU A 125 1.23 21.97 11.47
CA GLU A 125 0.91 23.29 12.04
C GLU A 125 1.10 24.48 11.08
N PRO A 126 2.27 24.69 10.44
CA PRO A 126 2.46 25.79 9.50
C PRO A 126 1.63 25.67 8.23
N LEU A 127 1.43 24.45 7.70
CA LEU A 127 0.58 24.21 6.52
C LEU A 127 -0.87 24.65 6.80
N VAL A 128 -1.39 24.23 7.95
CA VAL A 128 -2.74 24.58 8.38
C VAL A 128 -2.86 26.06 8.71
N ALA A 129 -1.86 26.66 9.37
CA ALA A 129 -1.87 28.08 9.69
C ALA A 129 -1.94 28.95 8.41
N ARG A 130 -1.18 28.58 7.37
CA ARG A 130 -1.21 29.26 6.07
C ARG A 130 -2.59 29.16 5.42
N LEU A 131 -3.16 27.96 5.38
CA LEU A 131 -4.49 27.72 4.81
C LEU A 131 -5.59 28.46 5.58
N LEU A 132 -5.43 28.66 6.89
CA LEU A 132 -6.44 29.32 7.72
C LEU A 132 -6.21 30.82 7.94
N ALA A 133 -5.15 31.40 7.34
CA ALA A 133 -4.79 32.80 7.52
C ALA A 133 -5.92 33.75 7.05
N PRO A 134 -6.10 34.93 7.71
CA PRO A 134 -7.04 35.95 7.24
C PRO A 134 -6.71 36.38 5.80
N GLY A 135 -7.73 36.40 4.93
CA GLY A 135 -7.54 36.74 3.51
C GLY A 135 -7.15 35.57 2.61
N ALA A 136 -6.85 34.38 3.17
CA ALA A 136 -6.79 33.16 2.37
C ALA A 136 -8.22 32.83 1.91
N ASN A 137 -8.55 33.25 0.68
CA ASN A 137 -9.87 33.03 0.09
C ASN A 137 -10.18 31.54 0.09
N ALA A 138 -11.39 31.18 0.54
CA ALA A 138 -11.84 29.79 0.60
C ALA A 138 -11.97 29.15 -0.80
N GLN A 139 -11.84 29.93 -1.87
CA GLN A 139 -11.93 29.50 -3.27
C GLN A 139 -10.62 29.56 -4.04
N ASP A 140 -9.56 30.24 -3.57
CA ASP A 140 -8.51 30.69 -4.51
C ASP A 140 -7.19 29.91 -4.54
N ASP A 141 -6.82 29.02 -3.61
CA ASP A 141 -5.46 28.43 -3.67
C ASP A 141 -5.33 26.93 -3.38
N ALA A 142 -6.36 26.27 -2.85
CA ALA A 142 -6.29 24.84 -2.54
C ALA A 142 -7.56 24.13 -2.98
N ASP A 143 -7.41 23.21 -3.93
CA ASP A 143 -8.47 22.33 -4.39
C ASP A 143 -8.84 21.28 -3.33
N PHE A 144 -9.87 20.49 -3.65
CA PHE A 144 -10.30 19.40 -2.78
C PHE A 144 -9.20 18.37 -2.53
N ALA A 145 -8.37 18.08 -3.54
CA ALA A 145 -7.27 17.12 -3.45
C ALA A 145 -6.22 17.54 -2.42
N THR A 146 -5.88 18.83 -2.37
CA THR A 146 -4.95 19.39 -1.39
C THR A 146 -5.54 19.41 0.03
N LEU A 147 -6.81 19.79 0.16
CA LEU A 147 -7.45 19.98 1.46
C LEU A 147 -7.87 18.68 2.14
N LEU A 148 -8.15 17.62 1.37
CA LEU A 148 -8.67 16.37 1.91
C LEU A 148 -7.67 15.66 2.84
N PRO A 149 -6.41 15.38 2.43
CA PRO A 149 -5.41 14.75 3.31
C PRO A 149 -5.14 15.58 4.56
N LEU A 150 -5.03 16.90 4.43
CA LEU A 150 -4.77 17.79 5.57
C LEU A 150 -5.91 17.78 6.59
N ALA A 151 -7.17 17.69 6.17
CA ALA A 151 -8.30 17.55 7.07
C ALA A 151 -8.27 16.21 7.83
N VAL A 152 -7.87 15.13 7.15
CA VAL A 152 -7.66 13.81 7.76
C VAL A 152 -6.53 13.86 8.79
N TYR A 153 -5.35 14.39 8.42
CA TYR A 153 -4.22 14.48 9.34
C TYR A 153 -4.51 15.39 10.53
N ALA A 154 -5.20 16.52 10.33
CA ALA A 154 -5.61 17.40 11.42
C ALA A 154 -6.54 16.69 12.39
N HIS A 155 -7.51 15.93 11.89
CA HIS A 155 -8.36 15.09 12.73
C HIS A 155 -7.54 14.08 13.55
N GLN A 156 -6.58 13.40 12.91
CA GLN A 156 -5.75 12.39 13.56
C GLN A 156 -4.76 12.97 14.59
N LEU A 157 -4.22 14.17 14.35
CA LEU A 157 -3.12 14.76 15.13
C LEU A 157 -3.57 15.80 16.15
N PHE A 158 -4.58 16.63 15.82
CA PHE A 158 -5.13 17.65 16.72
C PHE A 158 -6.40 17.20 17.42
N GLY A 159 -7.14 16.25 16.83
CA GLY A 159 -8.43 15.76 17.33
C GLY A 159 -9.64 16.47 16.69
N HIS A 160 -10.82 15.88 16.88
CA HIS A 160 -12.06 16.33 16.22
C HIS A 160 -12.68 17.60 16.81
N THR A 161 -12.33 17.97 18.05
CA THR A 161 -12.81 19.19 18.70
C THR A 161 -11.86 20.38 18.51
N ASP A 162 -10.69 20.17 17.91
CA ASP A 162 -9.74 21.25 17.66
C ASP A 162 -10.32 22.23 16.60
N PRO A 163 -10.32 23.55 16.86
CA PRO A 163 -10.84 24.53 15.91
C PRO A 163 -10.20 24.48 14.52
N ARG A 164 -8.92 24.08 14.44
CA ARG A 164 -8.20 23.93 13.17
C ARG A 164 -8.75 22.77 12.36
N SER A 165 -8.99 21.63 13.00
CA SER A 165 -9.61 20.45 12.36
C SER A 165 -11.01 20.79 11.83
N ILE A 166 -11.82 21.47 12.65
CA ILE A 166 -13.17 21.90 12.25
C ILE A 166 -13.11 22.87 11.06
N ALA A 167 -12.17 23.81 11.07
CA ALA A 167 -12.00 24.78 9.99
C ALA A 167 -11.56 24.13 8.68
N LEU A 168 -10.64 23.15 8.73
CA LEU A 168 -10.23 22.37 7.56
C LEU A 168 -11.38 21.55 6.99
N VAL A 169 -12.10 20.80 7.83
CA VAL A 169 -13.30 20.05 7.39
C VAL A 169 -14.28 20.95 6.66
N ARG A 170 -14.55 22.15 7.20
CA ARG A 170 -15.42 23.13 6.54
C ARG A 170 -14.87 23.59 5.19
N ARG A 171 -13.56 23.87 5.09
CA ARG A 171 -12.92 24.27 3.83
C ARG A 171 -12.92 23.13 2.80
N SER A 172 -12.58 21.91 3.19
CA SER A 172 -12.65 20.73 2.31
C SER A 172 -14.06 20.51 1.78
N ASN A 173 -15.08 20.67 2.62
CA ASN A 173 -16.48 20.58 2.17
C ASN A 173 -16.87 21.69 1.18
N ALA A 174 -16.36 22.91 1.36
CA ALA A 174 -16.61 24.02 0.45
C ALA A 174 -15.91 23.81 -0.91
N ALA A 175 -14.66 23.35 -0.90
CA ALA A 175 -13.91 22.99 -2.11
C ALA A 175 -14.58 21.84 -2.87
N LEU A 176 -15.08 20.84 -2.14
CA LEU A 176 -15.86 19.75 -2.72
C LEU A 176 -17.13 20.27 -3.40
N ALA A 177 -17.89 21.14 -2.73
CA ALA A 177 -19.10 21.73 -3.30
C ALA A 177 -18.80 22.55 -4.56
N ALA A 178 -17.66 23.25 -4.59
CA ALA A 178 -17.20 24.01 -5.76
C ALA A 178 -16.76 23.11 -6.92
N SER A 179 -16.26 21.91 -6.64
CA SER A 179 -15.85 20.93 -7.68
C SER A 179 -17.03 20.45 -8.54
N GLY A 180 -18.24 20.43 -7.97
CA GLY A 180 -19.50 20.17 -8.71
C GLY A 180 -19.72 18.71 -9.17
N SER A 181 -18.66 17.90 -9.31
CA SER A 181 -18.75 16.49 -9.71
C SER A 181 -17.67 15.64 -9.04
N LEU A 182 -17.87 14.31 -9.02
CA LEU A 182 -16.86 13.36 -8.58
C LEU A 182 -15.59 13.48 -9.43
N ALA A 183 -15.74 13.54 -10.75
CA ALA A 183 -14.58 13.55 -11.64
C ALA A 183 -13.71 14.80 -11.44
N ALA A 184 -14.32 15.98 -11.31
CA ALA A 184 -13.60 17.21 -11.01
C ALA A 184 -12.96 17.20 -9.62
N ALA A 185 -13.56 16.53 -8.63
CA ALA A 185 -12.99 16.42 -7.29
C ALA A 185 -11.79 15.45 -7.24
N LEU A 186 -11.76 14.44 -8.12
CA LEU A 186 -10.68 13.46 -8.20
C LEU A 186 -9.63 13.77 -9.29
N ASP A 187 -9.83 14.85 -10.06
CA ASP A 187 -9.08 15.17 -11.27
C ASP A 187 -8.97 14.01 -12.29
N CYS A 188 -9.93 13.08 -12.28
CA CYS A 188 -10.01 11.94 -13.19
C CYS A 188 -11.46 11.50 -13.38
N ASP A 189 -11.82 10.85 -14.49
CA ASP A 189 -13.15 10.23 -14.65
C ASP A 189 -13.12 8.76 -14.20
N PRO A 190 -13.56 8.44 -12.95
CA PRO A 190 -13.57 7.08 -12.48
C PRO A 190 -14.45 6.13 -13.29
N ASN A 191 -15.48 6.63 -14.00
CA ASN A 191 -16.30 5.75 -14.83
C ASN A 191 -15.54 5.34 -16.10
N ALA A 192 -14.86 6.27 -16.74
CA ALA A 192 -14.05 5.98 -17.94
C ALA A 192 -12.98 4.92 -17.64
N VAL A 193 -12.28 5.04 -16.51
CA VAL A 193 -11.28 4.06 -16.08
C VAL A 193 -11.93 2.70 -15.78
N LEU A 194 -13.00 2.67 -14.97
CA LEU A 194 -13.62 1.40 -14.53
C LEU A 194 -14.40 0.66 -15.63
N GLU A 195 -14.78 1.34 -16.71
CA GLU A 195 -15.42 0.75 -17.89
C GLU A 195 -14.41 0.21 -18.91
N ASN A 196 -13.15 0.66 -18.85
CA ASN A 196 -12.08 0.20 -19.71
C ASN A 196 -11.27 -0.92 -19.02
N PRO A 197 -11.41 -2.21 -19.42
CA PRO A 197 -10.63 -3.30 -18.83
C PRO A 197 -9.11 -3.24 -19.16
N ARG A 198 -8.71 -2.27 -19.98
CA ARG A 198 -7.32 -1.97 -20.37
C ARG A 198 -7.02 -0.49 -20.12
N ALA A 199 -7.54 0.08 -19.05
CA ALA A 199 -7.12 1.41 -18.61
C ALA A 199 -5.59 1.42 -18.40
N ALA A 200 -4.96 2.58 -18.58
CA ALA A 200 -3.54 2.72 -18.31
C ALA A 200 -3.27 2.45 -16.83
N ASN A 201 -2.05 2.00 -16.51
CA ASN A 201 -1.68 1.70 -15.13
C ASN A 201 -1.83 2.95 -14.25
N ASP A 202 -1.30 4.09 -14.69
CA ASP A 202 -1.37 5.38 -14.00
C ASP A 202 -2.80 5.79 -13.66
N ASP A 203 -3.74 5.66 -14.62
CA ASP A 203 -5.16 5.97 -14.37
C ASP A 203 -5.76 5.09 -13.26
N VAL A 204 -5.36 3.82 -13.20
CA VAL A 204 -5.83 2.88 -12.17
C VAL A 204 -5.15 3.17 -10.84
N TYR A 205 -3.86 3.53 -10.87
CA TYR A 205 -3.08 3.93 -9.71
C TYR A 205 -3.68 5.16 -9.04
N ASP A 206 -4.03 6.20 -9.80
CA ASP A 206 -4.68 7.40 -9.27
C ASP A 206 -5.99 7.06 -8.55
N LEU A 207 -6.81 6.17 -9.14
CA LEU A 207 -8.03 5.71 -8.47
C LEU A 207 -7.77 4.92 -7.19
N VAL A 208 -6.68 4.15 -7.13
CA VAL A 208 -6.24 3.43 -5.93
C VAL A 208 -5.84 4.42 -4.84
N MET A 209 -5.07 5.45 -5.17
CA MET A 209 -4.69 6.51 -4.22
C MET A 209 -5.92 7.25 -3.69
N TRP A 210 -6.83 7.64 -4.58
CA TRP A 210 -8.11 8.23 -4.17
C TRP A 210 -8.94 7.30 -3.28
N ALA A 211 -8.91 5.99 -3.54
CA ALA A 211 -9.62 5.02 -2.71
C ALA A 211 -9.08 4.98 -1.27
N ILE A 212 -7.77 5.09 -1.10
CA ILE A 212 -7.13 5.19 0.21
C ILE A 212 -7.61 6.47 0.91
N SER A 213 -7.44 7.64 0.30
CA SER A 213 -7.78 8.93 0.91
C SER A 213 -9.27 9.06 1.22
N LEU A 214 -10.15 8.65 0.29
CA LEU A 214 -11.60 8.70 0.50
C LEU A 214 -12.05 7.75 1.62
N THR A 215 -11.38 6.61 1.79
CA THR A 215 -11.72 5.67 2.86
C THR A 215 -11.28 6.18 4.22
N GLU A 216 -10.11 6.82 4.32
CA GLU A 216 -9.72 7.52 5.55
C GLU A 216 -10.66 8.67 5.89
N ALA A 217 -11.08 9.44 4.88
CA ALA A 217 -11.99 10.56 5.07
C ALA A 217 -13.37 10.15 5.61
N GLN A 218 -13.82 8.90 5.38
CA GLN A 218 -15.10 8.39 5.91
C GLN A 218 -15.19 8.39 7.44
N VAL A 219 -14.05 8.40 8.14
CA VAL A 219 -14.03 8.35 9.60
C VAL A 219 -13.91 9.73 10.25
N VAL A 220 -13.73 10.79 9.47
CA VAL A 220 -13.60 12.16 9.96
C VAL A 220 -14.99 12.77 10.18
N PRO A 221 -15.38 13.13 11.43
CA PRO A 221 -16.69 13.71 11.69
C PRO A 221 -16.93 15.01 10.92
N GLY A 222 -18.08 15.09 10.22
CA GLY A 222 -18.51 16.28 9.48
C GLY A 222 -17.84 16.46 8.11
N LEU A 223 -16.86 15.63 7.75
CA LEU A 223 -16.24 15.66 6.42
C LEU A 223 -17.19 15.02 5.41
N SER A 224 -17.49 15.76 4.34
CA SER A 224 -18.31 15.31 3.23
C SER A 224 -17.43 14.62 2.21
N LEU A 225 -17.99 13.61 1.55
CA LEU A 225 -17.34 12.93 0.44
C LEU A 225 -18.07 13.25 -0.86
N PRO A 226 -17.36 13.27 -2.00
CA PRO A 226 -17.99 13.42 -3.28
C PRO A 226 -19.16 12.45 -3.48
N PHE A 227 -20.20 12.92 -4.17
CA PHE A 227 -21.33 12.05 -4.50
C PHE A 227 -20.84 10.86 -5.33
N GLY A 228 -21.20 9.65 -4.91
CA GLY A 228 -20.74 8.41 -5.55
C GLY A 228 -19.48 7.79 -4.96
N SER A 229 -18.71 8.47 -4.08
CA SER A 229 -17.50 7.89 -3.48
C SER A 229 -17.76 6.58 -2.72
N ARG A 230 -18.91 6.46 -2.04
CA ARG A 230 -19.30 5.21 -1.36
C ARG A 230 -19.53 4.05 -2.34
N ALA A 231 -20.03 4.34 -3.54
CA ALA A 231 -20.24 3.34 -4.58
C ALA A 231 -18.95 3.05 -5.37
N LEU A 232 -17.99 3.99 -5.37
CA LEU A 232 -16.70 3.86 -6.04
C LEU A 232 -15.89 2.69 -5.47
N MET A 233 -15.75 2.58 -4.14
CA MET A 233 -14.88 1.57 -3.52
C MET A 233 -15.25 0.13 -3.90
N PRO A 234 -16.52 -0.33 -3.76
CA PRO A 234 -16.89 -1.68 -4.17
C PRO A 234 -16.77 -1.90 -5.69
N ARG A 235 -16.94 -0.84 -6.50
CA ARG A 235 -16.77 -0.92 -7.97
C ARG A 235 -15.31 -1.08 -8.34
N LEU A 236 -14.43 -0.25 -7.78
CA LEU A 236 -12.99 -0.32 -7.97
C LEU A 236 -12.46 -1.68 -7.50
N TRP A 237 -12.83 -2.16 -6.32
CA TRP A 237 -12.39 -3.47 -5.84
C TRP A 237 -12.74 -4.63 -6.79
N ARG A 238 -13.95 -4.62 -7.35
CA ARG A 238 -14.38 -5.61 -8.38
C ARG A 238 -13.66 -5.44 -9.72
N TYR A 239 -13.28 -4.22 -10.06
CA TYR A 239 -12.47 -3.94 -11.24
C TYR A 239 -11.05 -4.49 -11.05
N LEU A 240 -10.39 -4.14 -9.94
CA LEU A 240 -9.03 -4.59 -9.59
C LEU A 240 -8.91 -6.11 -9.52
N ALA A 241 -9.94 -6.80 -9.01
CA ALA A 241 -9.97 -8.27 -9.00
C ALA A 241 -9.94 -8.93 -10.39
N ARG A 242 -10.14 -8.16 -11.46
CA ARG A 242 -10.08 -8.60 -12.86
C ARG A 242 -9.04 -7.83 -13.68
N TYR A 243 -8.39 -6.85 -13.07
CA TYR A 243 -7.35 -6.06 -13.73
C TYR A 243 -6.10 -6.92 -13.93
N PRO A 244 -5.45 -6.88 -15.12
CA PRO A 244 -4.36 -7.78 -15.43
C PRO A 244 -3.06 -7.36 -14.72
N LEU A 245 -2.85 -7.86 -13.50
CA LEU A 245 -1.55 -7.79 -12.84
C LEU A 245 -0.61 -8.86 -13.42
N ILE A 246 0.01 -8.55 -14.56
CA ILE A 246 0.92 -9.44 -15.28
C ILE A 246 2.23 -9.57 -14.49
N GLY A 247 2.65 -10.82 -14.21
CA GLY A 247 3.87 -11.08 -13.44
C GLY A 247 5.15 -10.92 -14.25
N ALA A 248 6.28 -10.69 -13.57
CA ALA A 248 7.60 -10.47 -14.19
C ALA A 248 7.97 -11.55 -15.20
N ARG A 249 7.61 -12.81 -14.94
CA ARG A 249 7.95 -13.96 -15.79
C ARG A 249 7.29 -13.92 -17.18
N GLU A 250 6.27 -13.10 -17.37
CA GLU A 250 5.58 -12.95 -18.65
C GLU A 250 6.24 -11.89 -19.55
N TYR A 251 7.13 -11.05 -18.98
CA TYR A 251 7.89 -10.04 -19.71
C TYR A 251 9.24 -10.59 -20.16
N ALA A 252 9.71 -10.13 -21.34
CA ALA A 252 11.00 -10.56 -21.89
C ALA A 252 12.19 -10.09 -21.04
N GLU A 253 12.09 -8.89 -20.47
CA GLU A 253 13.11 -8.30 -19.58
C GLU A 253 12.87 -8.67 -18.10
N GLY A 254 11.89 -9.53 -17.83
CA GLY A 254 11.59 -10.00 -16.49
C GLY A 254 11.13 -8.85 -15.59
N ALA A 255 11.75 -8.74 -14.42
CA ALA A 255 11.45 -7.67 -13.47
C ALA A 255 12.02 -6.30 -13.86
N ASN A 256 12.92 -6.24 -14.85
CA ASN A 256 13.50 -4.97 -15.30
C ASN A 256 12.64 -4.29 -16.38
N ASP A 257 11.53 -4.91 -16.79
CA ASP A 257 10.57 -4.31 -17.71
C ASP A 257 9.82 -3.17 -17.00
N GLU A 258 9.81 -1.98 -17.59
CA GLU A 258 9.17 -0.77 -17.03
C GLU A 258 7.67 -1.00 -16.76
N THR A 259 6.98 -1.72 -17.65
CA THR A 259 5.55 -2.01 -17.45
C THR A 259 5.33 -2.96 -16.27
N PHE A 260 6.26 -3.89 -16.02
CA PHE A 260 6.21 -4.72 -14.81
C PHE A 260 6.43 -3.89 -13.55
N TYR A 261 7.41 -2.97 -13.57
CA TYR A 261 7.69 -2.07 -12.45
C TYR A 261 6.43 -1.32 -12.02
N ASP A 262 5.75 -0.65 -12.96
CA ASP A 262 4.49 0.06 -12.70
C ASP A 262 3.38 -0.88 -12.20
N THR A 263 3.31 -2.09 -12.77
CA THR A 263 2.33 -3.11 -12.33
C THR A 263 2.59 -3.56 -10.90
N ALA A 264 3.86 -3.71 -10.52
CA ALA A 264 4.25 -4.10 -9.17
C ALA A 264 3.97 -2.98 -8.16
N TYR A 265 4.23 -1.72 -8.50
CA TYR A 265 3.86 -0.55 -7.69
C TYR A 265 2.34 -0.42 -7.52
N LEU A 266 1.58 -0.62 -8.59
CA LEU A 266 0.12 -0.64 -8.48
C LEU A 266 -0.33 -1.76 -7.54
N ALA A 267 0.24 -2.95 -7.65
CA ALA A 267 -0.12 -4.07 -6.79
C ALA A 267 0.13 -3.78 -5.30
N THR A 268 1.23 -3.11 -4.96
CA THR A 268 1.49 -2.77 -3.56
C THR A 268 0.45 -1.77 -3.03
N HIS A 269 0.10 -0.77 -3.83
CA HIS A 269 -0.88 0.26 -3.47
C HIS A 269 -2.31 -0.27 -3.39
N ILE A 270 -2.68 -1.24 -4.23
CA ILE A 270 -3.92 -2.01 -4.06
C ILE A 270 -3.94 -2.67 -2.68
N GLY A 271 -2.81 -3.25 -2.25
CA GLY A 271 -2.65 -3.83 -0.93
C GLY A 271 -2.79 -2.81 0.19
N TYR A 272 -2.37 -1.57 -0.04
CA TYR A 272 -2.52 -0.48 0.92
C TYR A 272 -3.93 0.04 1.09
N ILE A 273 -4.85 -0.24 0.14
CA ILE A 273 -6.28 0.01 0.32
C ILE A 273 -6.75 -0.62 1.64
N PRO A 274 -7.04 -1.94 1.76
CA PRO A 274 -7.67 -2.53 2.96
C PRO A 274 -6.96 -2.28 4.30
N THR A 275 -5.73 -1.78 4.28
CA THR A 275 -4.86 -1.63 5.44
C THR A 275 -4.85 -0.23 6.01
N GLY A 276 -5.36 0.77 5.27
CA GLY A 276 -5.18 2.18 5.64
C GLY A 276 -3.70 2.52 5.70
N TYR A 277 -3.00 2.29 4.58
CA TYR A 277 -1.57 2.55 4.41
C TYR A 277 -0.70 1.86 5.49
N GLY A 278 -0.97 0.58 5.73
CA GLY A 278 -0.18 -0.25 6.63
C GLY A 278 -0.60 -0.27 8.10
N ARG A 279 -1.74 0.34 8.45
CA ARG A 279 -2.23 0.37 9.82
C ARG A 279 -2.88 -0.96 10.26
N HIS A 280 -3.57 -1.63 9.35
CA HIS A 280 -4.40 -2.80 9.63
C HIS A 280 -3.93 -4.08 8.92
N ALA A 281 -4.44 -5.23 9.34
CA ALA A 281 -4.08 -6.52 8.76
C ALA A 281 -4.69 -6.78 7.38
N LEU A 282 -3.98 -7.56 6.57
CA LEU A 282 -4.49 -8.16 5.33
C LEU A 282 -4.99 -9.58 5.58
N HIS A 283 -5.96 -10.03 4.79
CA HIS A 283 -6.39 -11.42 4.77
C HIS A 283 -6.38 -11.97 3.35
N VAL A 284 -5.82 -13.17 3.17
CA VAL A 284 -5.71 -13.84 1.87
C VAL A 284 -7.09 -14.00 1.22
N ALA A 285 -8.14 -14.18 2.01
CA ALA A 285 -9.51 -14.37 1.53
C ALA A 285 -10.09 -13.15 0.79
N ASP A 286 -9.58 -11.93 1.01
CA ASP A 286 -10.16 -10.71 0.43
C ASP A 286 -9.71 -10.46 -1.00
N ALA A 287 -8.44 -10.80 -1.27
CA ALA A 287 -7.78 -10.64 -2.55
C ALA A 287 -6.75 -11.76 -2.73
N PRO A 288 -7.18 -13.02 -2.92
CA PRO A 288 -6.26 -14.14 -3.11
C PRO A 288 -5.39 -13.98 -4.37
N TRP A 289 -5.90 -13.25 -5.37
CA TRP A 289 -5.17 -12.87 -6.59
C TRP A 289 -4.00 -11.93 -6.29
N LEU A 290 -4.20 -10.94 -5.42
CA LEU A 290 -3.17 -10.00 -5.03
C LEU A 290 -2.10 -10.69 -4.20
N TYR A 291 -2.52 -11.49 -3.21
CA TYR A 291 -1.60 -12.27 -2.39
C TYR A 291 -0.72 -13.18 -3.25
N ARG A 292 -1.31 -13.84 -4.26
CA ARG A 292 -0.57 -14.66 -5.22
C ARG A 292 0.44 -13.83 -6.02
N PHE A 293 0.03 -12.68 -6.54
CA PHE A 293 0.91 -11.78 -7.28
C PHE A 293 2.13 -11.36 -6.45
N LEU A 294 1.92 -10.91 -5.21
CA LEU A 294 3.00 -10.50 -4.30
C LEU A 294 3.97 -11.66 -4.05
N ARG A 295 3.44 -12.87 -3.80
CA ARG A 295 4.26 -14.07 -3.52
C ARG A 295 5.05 -14.56 -4.72
N GLU A 296 4.46 -14.55 -5.91
CA GLU A 296 5.09 -15.03 -7.15
C GLU A 296 6.14 -14.07 -7.69
N ASN A 297 5.98 -12.77 -7.42
CA ASN A 297 6.88 -11.72 -7.90
C ASN A 297 7.90 -11.24 -6.86
N PHE A 298 7.86 -11.74 -5.63
CA PHE A 298 8.79 -11.33 -4.57
C PHE A 298 10.27 -11.48 -4.96
N TYR A 299 10.70 -12.65 -5.45
CA TYR A 299 12.09 -12.87 -5.82
C TYR A 299 12.52 -12.12 -7.10
N PRO A 300 11.67 -12.02 -8.13
CA PRO A 300 11.91 -11.09 -9.23
C PRO A 300 12.17 -9.65 -8.77
N VAL A 301 11.34 -9.10 -7.87
CA VAL A 301 11.51 -7.75 -7.29
C VAL A 301 12.78 -7.67 -6.44
N LEU A 302 13.07 -8.68 -5.61
CA LEU A 302 14.32 -8.75 -4.84
C LEU A 302 15.57 -8.76 -5.74
N ALA A 303 15.48 -9.40 -6.91
CA ALA A 303 16.58 -9.48 -7.87
C ALA A 303 16.81 -8.16 -8.62
N MET A 304 15.72 -7.45 -8.92
CA MET A 304 15.71 -6.11 -9.50
C MET A 304 16.43 -5.12 -8.57
N GLY A 305 16.18 -5.20 -7.26
CA GLY A 305 16.97 -4.50 -6.25
C GLY A 305 16.50 -3.08 -5.91
N GLU A 306 15.35 -2.66 -6.40
CA GLU A 306 14.77 -1.37 -6.02
C GLU A 306 14.34 -1.36 -4.56
N LEU A 307 14.91 -0.45 -3.78
CA LEU A 307 14.68 -0.36 -2.33
C LEU A 307 13.20 -0.21 -2.02
N ASP A 308 12.55 0.77 -2.66
CA ASP A 308 11.18 1.19 -2.35
C ASP A 308 10.19 0.04 -2.61
N LEU A 309 10.17 -0.47 -3.84
CA LEU A 309 9.25 -1.54 -4.22
C LEU A 309 9.44 -2.81 -3.41
N LEU A 310 10.69 -3.22 -3.16
CA LEU A 310 10.94 -4.39 -2.32
C LEU A 310 10.50 -4.16 -0.87
N ALA A 311 10.73 -2.97 -0.32
CA ALA A 311 10.31 -2.64 1.03
C ALA A 311 8.79 -2.72 1.17
N GLU A 312 8.03 -2.27 0.18
CA GLU A 312 6.57 -2.39 0.14
C GLU A 312 6.10 -3.85 0.03
N PHE A 313 6.78 -4.70 -0.75
CA PHE A 313 6.49 -6.14 -0.78
C PHE A 313 6.69 -6.79 0.59
N VAL A 314 7.83 -6.51 1.24
CA VAL A 314 8.12 -7.00 2.59
C VAL A 314 7.07 -6.50 3.58
N ASP A 315 6.72 -5.23 3.47
CA ASP A 315 5.73 -4.58 4.31
C ASP A 315 4.36 -5.25 4.22
N LEU A 316 3.83 -5.44 3.01
CA LEU A 316 2.54 -6.09 2.78
C LEU A 316 2.53 -7.54 3.27
N LEU A 317 3.60 -8.30 3.07
CA LEU A 317 3.71 -9.65 3.63
C LEU A 317 3.64 -9.64 5.16
N ARG A 318 4.22 -8.63 5.83
CA ARG A 318 4.03 -8.47 7.29
C ARG A 318 2.58 -8.20 7.68
N GLN A 319 1.80 -7.56 6.83
CA GLN A 319 0.38 -7.30 7.07
C GLN A 319 -0.48 -8.57 6.98
N TYR A 320 -0.03 -9.58 6.24
CA TYR A 320 -0.60 -10.93 6.28
C TYR A 320 -0.19 -11.73 7.53
N GLY A 321 0.62 -11.14 8.43
CA GLY A 321 1.09 -11.78 9.66
C GLY A 321 2.44 -12.51 9.52
N CYS A 322 3.18 -12.25 8.44
CA CYS A 322 4.50 -12.83 8.23
C CYS A 322 5.62 -12.01 8.87
N ASP A 323 6.65 -12.70 9.33
CA ASP A 323 7.85 -12.09 9.89
C ASP A 323 9.09 -12.89 9.49
N GLU A 324 10.28 -12.40 9.84
CA GLU A 324 11.53 -13.07 9.49
C GLU A 324 11.70 -14.44 10.15
N THR A 325 10.90 -14.78 11.17
CA THR A 325 10.99 -16.06 11.89
C THR A 325 10.09 -17.12 11.26
N ASN A 326 8.97 -16.73 10.65
CA ASN A 326 7.97 -17.63 10.09
C ASN A 326 7.87 -17.60 8.54
N ASP A 327 8.53 -16.64 7.89
CA ASP A 327 8.46 -16.47 6.44
C ASP A 327 9.82 -16.19 5.82
N ARG A 328 10.13 -16.95 4.77
CA ARG A 328 11.42 -16.87 4.09
C ARG A 328 11.55 -15.62 3.22
N GLN A 329 10.49 -15.21 2.53
CA GLN A 329 10.53 -14.04 1.66
C GLN A 329 10.73 -12.78 2.53
N VAL A 330 9.96 -12.62 3.60
CA VAL A 330 10.16 -11.52 4.56
C VAL A 330 11.59 -11.51 5.11
N ARG A 331 12.13 -12.67 5.51
CA ARG A 331 13.53 -12.76 5.97
C ARG A 331 14.56 -12.30 4.93
N ASP A 332 14.43 -12.77 3.69
CA ASP A 332 15.40 -12.46 2.64
C ASP A 332 15.31 -10.97 2.24
N GLY A 333 14.09 -10.42 2.19
CA GLY A 333 13.85 -8.99 1.98
C GLY A 333 14.41 -8.11 3.11
N SER A 334 14.14 -8.44 4.38
CA SER A 334 14.71 -7.71 5.51
C SER A 334 16.24 -7.69 5.50
N ARG A 335 16.87 -8.83 5.15
CA ARG A 335 18.33 -8.89 4.99
C ARG A 335 18.83 -8.04 3.84
N TYR A 336 18.08 -7.96 2.75
CA TYR A 336 18.42 -7.08 1.65
C TYR A 336 18.38 -5.61 2.08
N LEU A 337 17.29 -5.17 2.70
CA LEU A 337 17.13 -3.79 3.17
C LEU A 337 18.23 -3.39 4.16
N LEU A 338 18.60 -4.29 5.08
CA LEU A 338 19.75 -4.07 5.98
C LEU A 338 21.07 -3.94 5.22
N ARG A 339 21.32 -4.78 4.20
CA ARG A 339 22.53 -4.65 3.39
C ARG A 339 22.58 -3.31 2.66
N VAL A 340 21.46 -2.86 2.09
CA VAL A 340 21.37 -1.55 1.43
C VAL A 340 21.66 -0.43 2.42
N PHE A 341 21.01 -0.44 3.58
CA PHE A 341 21.24 0.51 4.66
C PHE A 341 22.72 0.59 5.06
N HIS A 342 23.39 -0.56 5.24
CA HIS A 342 24.81 -0.59 5.60
C HIS A 342 25.74 -0.16 4.47
N ALA A 343 25.45 -0.56 3.23
CA ALA A 343 26.24 -0.19 2.05
C ALA A 343 26.20 1.33 1.81
N ALA A 344 25.07 1.95 2.11
CA ALA A 344 24.87 3.40 2.09
C ALA A 344 25.38 4.12 3.37
N GLY A 345 26.18 3.44 4.20
CA GLY A 345 26.81 4.07 5.37
C GLY A 345 25.86 4.28 6.56
N GLN A 346 24.91 3.37 6.77
CA GLN A 346 23.86 3.46 7.79
C GLN A 346 22.86 4.60 7.52
N SER A 347 22.44 4.74 6.27
CA SER A 347 21.47 5.75 5.82
C SER A 347 20.67 5.23 4.64
N PHE A 348 19.34 5.31 4.70
CA PHE A 348 18.50 5.01 3.54
C PHE A 348 18.51 6.16 2.55
N MET A 349 18.51 7.40 3.05
CA MET A 349 18.57 8.61 2.21
C MET A 349 19.87 8.72 1.39
N ALA A 350 20.94 8.04 1.80
CA ALA A 350 22.19 7.97 1.04
C ALA A 350 22.23 6.85 -0.01
N HIS A 351 21.26 5.92 0.01
CA HIS A 351 21.18 4.87 -1.01
C HIS A 351 20.88 5.48 -2.37
N ARG A 352 21.49 4.93 -3.42
CA ARG A 352 21.25 5.33 -4.80
C ARG A 352 21.00 4.10 -5.65
N GLU A 353 19.92 4.14 -6.42
CA GLU A 353 19.67 3.15 -7.45
C GLU A 353 20.60 3.36 -8.63
N SER A 354 20.83 2.30 -9.41
CA SER A 354 21.86 2.33 -10.46
C SER A 354 21.59 3.34 -11.58
N TYR A 355 20.33 3.73 -11.78
CA TYR A 355 19.91 4.74 -12.76
C TYR A 355 19.94 6.18 -12.22
N GLU A 356 20.06 6.37 -10.90
CA GLU A 356 20.09 7.70 -10.27
C GLU A 356 21.47 8.35 -10.45
N THR A 357 21.63 9.12 -11.53
CA THR A 357 22.93 9.69 -11.94
C THR A 357 23.12 11.17 -11.58
N GLY A 358 22.25 11.76 -10.76
CA GLY A 358 22.23 13.19 -10.48
C GLY A 358 21.78 13.58 -9.08
N ALA A 359 21.37 14.85 -8.94
CA ALA A 359 20.65 15.30 -7.76
C ALA A 359 19.34 14.52 -7.64
N VAL A 360 19.01 14.12 -6.42
CA VAL A 360 17.78 13.38 -6.11
C VAL A 360 16.75 14.39 -5.64
N GLU A 361 15.53 14.28 -6.16
CA GLU A 361 14.44 15.14 -5.75
C GLU A 361 14.15 14.98 -4.24
N PRO A 362 13.74 16.06 -3.54
CA PRO A 362 13.38 16.00 -2.13
C PRO A 362 12.48 14.83 -1.73
N TYR A 363 11.47 14.54 -2.56
CA TYR A 363 10.50 13.47 -2.32
C TYR A 363 11.21 12.11 -2.33
N ASP A 364 11.89 11.76 -3.40
CA ASP A 364 12.62 10.50 -3.55
C ASP A 364 13.61 10.27 -2.39
N LEU A 365 14.25 11.34 -1.93
CA LEU A 365 15.21 11.26 -0.83
C LEU A 365 14.54 10.83 0.49
N ILE A 366 13.44 11.47 0.87
CA ILE A 366 12.71 11.11 2.10
C ILE A 366 11.94 9.79 1.92
N HIS A 367 11.49 9.50 0.70
CA HIS A 367 10.73 8.30 0.35
C HIS A 367 11.56 7.04 0.59
N LYS A 368 12.85 7.03 0.20
CA LYS A 368 13.77 5.91 0.50
C LYS A 368 13.85 5.60 2.01
N ALA A 369 13.87 6.63 2.86
CA ALA A 369 13.86 6.42 4.31
C ALA A 369 12.50 5.92 4.79
N TRP A 370 11.41 6.51 4.30
CA TRP A 370 10.04 6.12 4.64
C TRP A 370 9.75 4.65 4.28
N THR A 371 10.02 4.23 3.05
CA THR A 371 9.82 2.85 2.59
C THR A 371 10.78 1.89 3.31
N GLY A 372 12.06 2.24 3.45
CA GLY A 372 13.06 1.45 4.17
C GLY A 372 12.65 1.19 5.64
N ILE A 373 12.08 2.21 6.31
CA ILE A 373 11.48 2.06 7.63
C ILE A 373 10.30 1.09 7.57
N ALA A 374 9.35 1.27 6.65
CA ALA A 374 8.17 0.42 6.52
C ALA A 374 8.55 -1.06 6.37
N GLY A 375 9.49 -1.37 5.46
CA GLY A 375 9.93 -2.73 5.17
C GLY A 375 10.66 -3.42 6.33
N LEU A 376 11.38 -2.68 7.19
CA LEU A 376 12.11 -3.26 8.33
C LEU A 376 11.35 -3.24 9.66
N ARG A 377 10.45 -2.29 9.85
CA ARG A 377 9.71 -2.13 11.11
C ARG A 377 8.85 -3.36 11.35
N THR A 378 9.02 -4.01 12.49
CA THR A 378 8.09 -5.06 12.95
C THR A 378 6.68 -4.49 13.05
N ARG A 379 5.64 -5.30 12.86
CA ARG A 379 4.27 -4.78 12.89
C ARG A 379 3.50 -5.31 14.07
N GLU A 380 2.87 -4.38 14.79
CA GLU A 380 1.76 -4.66 15.69
C GLU A 380 0.52 -4.02 15.08
N VAL A 381 -0.14 -4.76 14.19
CA VAL A 381 -1.29 -4.28 13.41
C VAL A 381 -2.41 -3.81 14.34
N GLU A 382 -3.02 -2.69 13.99
CA GLU A 382 -4.10 -2.11 14.79
C GLU A 382 -5.42 -2.84 14.51
N SER A 383 -6.14 -3.23 15.55
CA SER A 383 -7.47 -3.82 15.41
C SER A 383 -8.45 -2.82 14.79
N PRO A 384 -9.25 -3.21 13.78
CA PRO A 384 -10.28 -2.34 13.25
C PRO A 384 -11.39 -2.12 14.28
N GLY A 385 -11.55 -0.87 14.73
CA GLY A 385 -12.66 -0.41 15.59
C GLY A 385 -13.74 0.33 14.80
N PRO A 386 -14.97 0.50 15.33
CA PRO A 386 -15.99 1.32 14.67
C PRO A 386 -15.47 2.72 14.34
N GLY A 387 -15.59 3.15 13.09
CA GLY A 387 -15.04 4.44 12.67
C GLY A 387 -13.51 4.41 12.50
N THR A 388 -12.94 3.24 12.22
CA THR A 388 -11.57 3.11 11.69
C THR A 388 -11.61 2.67 10.23
N TYR A 389 -10.51 2.91 9.51
CA TYR A 389 -10.32 2.46 8.13
C TYR A 389 -10.74 0.99 7.96
N GLY A 390 -10.15 0.10 8.77
CA GLY A 390 -10.40 -1.33 8.62
C GLY A 390 -11.86 -1.73 8.88
N SER A 391 -12.61 -0.94 9.66
CA SER A 391 -14.06 -1.17 9.82
C SER A 391 -14.90 -0.67 8.64
N VAL A 392 -14.42 0.35 7.91
CA VAL A 392 -15.09 0.91 6.74
C VAL A 392 -14.91 -0.01 5.54
N PHE A 393 -13.69 -0.49 5.30
CA PHE A 393 -13.40 -1.40 4.20
C PHE A 393 -14.19 -2.73 4.30
N ARG A 394 -14.46 -3.18 5.52
CA ARG A 394 -15.14 -4.47 5.79
C ARG A 394 -16.67 -4.39 5.78
N ARG A 395 -17.24 -3.20 5.66
CA ARG A 395 -18.70 -3.00 5.53
C ARG A 395 -19.09 -3.03 4.07
#